data_AF-A0A5M6CPU0-F1
#
_entry.id   AF-A0A5M6CPU0-F1
#
_cell.length_a   1.000
_cell.length_b   1.000
_cell.length_c   1.000
_cell.angle_alpha   90.00
_cell.angle_beta   90.00
_cell.angle_gamma   90.00
#
_symmetry.space_group_name_H-M   'P 1'
#
loop_
_entity.id
_entity.type
_entity.pdbx_description
1 polymer ?
#
loop_
_entity_poly.entity_id
_entity_poly.type
_entity_poly.pdbx_seq_one_letter_code
_entity_poly.pdbx_strand_id
1 'polypeptide(L)'
;MNQNAATFLANYEDVVYENAMHLRALLLDKLPGITEQVDIPAKMIAYCYGQKYTELICTIIPSKKGLKLGFNRGTELPDPNNLLEGNGKISRYVVILDKGMID
;
A
#
# COMPACT_ATOMS: atom_id res chain seq x y z
N MET A 1 -9.41 -3.12 21.06
CA MET A 1 -9.93 -3.69 19.80
C MET A 1 -8.76 -3.80 18.85
N ASN A 2 -8.39 -5.02 18.42
CA ASN A 2 -7.39 -5.19 17.38
C ASN A 2 -8.03 -4.68 16.08
N GLN A 3 -7.65 -3.47 15.63
CA GLN A 3 -8.06 -2.98 14.32
C GLN A 3 -7.37 -3.82 13.26
N ASN A 4 -8.15 -4.54 12.47
CA ASN A 4 -7.69 -5.18 11.25
C ASN A 4 -7.75 -4.16 10.09
N ALA A 5 -7.15 -4.52 8.95
CA ALA A 5 -7.07 -3.66 7.78
C ALA A 5 -8.45 -3.10 7.35
N ALA A 6 -9.51 -3.92 7.37
CA ALA A 6 -10.84 -3.50 6.97
C ALA A 6 -11.42 -2.41 7.90
N THR A 7 -11.29 -2.57 9.22
CA THR A 7 -11.74 -1.54 10.18
C THR A 7 -10.92 -0.26 10.07
N PHE A 8 -9.62 -0.36 9.79
CA PHE A 8 -8.78 0.81 9.53
C PHE A 8 -9.22 1.55 8.26
N LEU A 9 -9.42 0.83 7.16
CA LEU A 9 -9.81 1.39 5.87
C LEU A 9 -11.24 1.98 5.87
N ALA A 10 -12.14 1.46 6.70
CA ALA A 10 -13.51 1.97 6.82
C ALA A 10 -13.61 3.43 7.33
N ASN A 11 -12.50 4.04 7.76
CA ASN A 11 -12.44 5.45 8.16
C ASN A 11 -12.19 6.41 6.99
N TYR A 12 -12.07 5.90 5.76
CA TYR A 12 -11.84 6.66 4.54
C TYR A 12 -13.08 6.63 3.65
N GLU A 13 -13.14 7.51 2.64
CA GLU A 13 -14.24 7.55 1.67
C GLU A 13 -14.43 6.21 0.96
N ASP A 14 -15.68 5.87 0.61
CA ASP A 14 -16.04 4.57 0.02
C ASP A 14 -15.15 4.19 -1.17
N VAL A 15 -14.84 5.13 -2.06
CA VAL A 15 -13.95 4.87 -3.21
C VAL A 15 -12.53 4.48 -2.78
N VAL A 16 -12.00 5.09 -1.71
CA VAL A 16 -10.68 4.76 -1.16
C VAL A 16 -10.73 3.41 -0.47
N TYR A 17 -11.79 3.14 0.28
CA TYR A 17 -12.02 1.84 0.92
C TYR A 17 -12.07 0.71 -0.10
N GLU A 18 -12.92 0.83 -1.12
CA GLU A 18 -13.11 -0.21 -2.15
C GLU A 18 -11.82 -0.45 -2.94
N ASN A 19 -11.13 0.60 -3.38
CA ASN A 19 -9.84 0.44 -4.08
C ASN A 19 -8.77 -0.18 -3.16
N ALA A 20 -8.74 0.20 -1.88
CA ALA A 20 -7.78 -0.35 -0.93
C ALA A 20 -8.05 -1.83 -0.61
N MET A 21 -9.32 -2.23 -0.54
CA MET A 21 -9.71 -3.63 -0.34
C MET A 21 -9.35 -4.49 -1.55
N HIS A 22 -9.55 -4.00 -2.78
CA HIS A 22 -9.10 -4.70 -3.98
C HIS A 22 -7.58 -4.80 -4.04
N LEU A 23 -6.86 -3.70 -3.77
CA LEU A 23 -5.40 -3.71 -3.75
C LEU A 23 -4.86 -4.66 -2.68
N ARG A 24 -5.45 -4.67 -1.49
CA ARG A 24 -5.11 -5.62 -0.43
C ARG A 24 -5.28 -7.06 -0.89
N ALA A 25 -6.40 -7.39 -1.54
CA ALA A 25 -6.64 -8.74 -2.05
C ALA A 25 -5.58 -9.15 -3.09
N LEU A 26 -5.24 -8.25 -4.01
CA LEU A 26 -4.18 -8.46 -5.00
C LEU A 26 -2.81 -8.71 -4.34
N LEU A 27 -2.43 -7.89 -3.35
CA LEU A 27 -1.15 -8.05 -2.65
C LEU A 27 -1.08 -9.39 -1.92
N LEU A 28 -2.15 -9.81 -1.24
CA LEU A 28 -2.18 -11.10 -0.54
C LEU A 28 -2.16 -12.30 -1.50
N ASP A 29 -2.74 -12.16 -2.70
CA ASP A 29 -2.66 -13.17 -3.76
C ASP A 29 -1.25 -13.27 -4.35
N LYS A 30 -0.62 -12.14 -4.68
CA LYS A 30 0.69 -12.09 -5.37
C LYS A 30 1.88 -12.28 -4.43
N LEU A 31 1.74 -12.02 -3.15
CA LEU A 31 2.81 -12.09 -2.16
C LEU A 31 2.50 -13.15 -1.09
N PRO A 32 2.55 -14.45 -1.44
CA PRO A 32 2.23 -15.51 -0.50
C PRO A 32 3.17 -15.47 0.70
N GLY A 33 2.61 -15.59 1.91
CA GLY A 33 3.35 -15.55 3.17
C GLY A 33 3.76 -14.15 3.66
N ILE A 34 3.34 -13.08 2.97
CA ILE A 34 3.57 -11.71 3.44
C ILE A 34 2.83 -11.46 4.76
N THR A 35 3.46 -10.74 5.68
CA THR A 35 2.80 -10.23 6.89
C THR A 35 2.12 -8.90 6.58
N GLU A 36 0.83 -8.80 6.90
CA GLU A 36 0.06 -7.57 6.87
C GLU A 36 0.01 -6.94 8.27
N GLN A 37 0.42 -5.68 8.38
CA GLN A 37 0.40 -4.94 9.65
C GLN A 37 -0.24 -3.56 9.48
N VAL A 38 -1.27 -3.26 10.27
CA VAL A 38 -1.83 -1.92 10.35
C VAL A 38 -0.94 -1.05 11.24
N ASP A 39 -0.46 0.06 10.69
CA ASP A 39 0.29 1.10 11.41
C ASP A 39 -0.57 2.36 11.52
N ILE A 40 -1.27 2.50 12.65
CA ILE A 40 -2.18 3.62 12.90
C ILE A 40 -1.44 4.96 12.99
N PRO A 41 -0.31 5.10 13.73
CA PRO A 41 0.47 6.32 13.73
C PRO A 41 0.92 6.77 12.33
N ALA A 42 1.37 5.83 11.49
CA ALA A 42 1.79 6.13 10.12
C ALA A 42 0.63 6.21 9.12
N LYS A 43 -0.60 5.85 9.53
CA LYS A 43 -1.82 5.83 8.71
C LYS A 43 -1.66 4.99 7.45
N MET A 44 -1.11 3.80 7.59
CA MET A 44 -0.89 2.88 6.48
C MET A 44 -1.04 1.42 6.89
N ILE A 45 -1.12 0.55 5.89
CA ILE A 45 -0.97 -0.90 6.05
C ILE A 45 0.38 -1.28 5.46
N ALA A 46 1.23 -1.92 6.24
CA ALA A 46 2.54 -2.39 5.84
C ALA A 46 2.51 -3.88 5.46
N TYR A 47 3.25 -4.20 4.41
CA TYR A 47 3.42 -5.55 3.89
C TYR A 47 4.91 -5.91 3.92
N CYS A 48 5.29 -6.85 4.79
CA CYS A 48 6.69 -7.23 5.01
C CYS A 48 6.87 -8.75 5.13
N TYR A 49 8.06 -9.25 4.78
CA TYR A 49 8.42 -10.67 4.95
C TYR A 49 9.21 -10.96 6.24
N GLY A 50 9.50 -9.93 7.03
CA GLY A 50 10.22 -10.09 8.28
C GLY A 50 9.90 -8.98 9.28
N GLN A 51 10.61 -9.00 10.40
CA GLN A 51 10.33 -8.13 11.55
C GLN A 51 11.03 -6.78 11.46
N LYS A 52 11.96 -6.60 10.51
CA LYS A 52 12.72 -5.35 10.36
C LYS A 52 12.09 -4.47 9.29
N TYR A 53 12.18 -3.16 9.49
CA TYR A 53 11.70 -2.18 8.50
C TYR A 53 12.42 -2.29 7.15
N THR A 54 13.65 -2.80 7.12
CA THR A 54 14.38 -3.10 5.87
C THR A 54 13.75 -4.20 5.03
N GLU A 55 12.88 -5.01 5.64
CA GLU A 55 12.14 -6.12 5.01
C GLU A 55 10.71 -5.71 4.61
N LEU A 56 10.39 -4.41 4.75
CA LEU A 56 9.19 -3.80 4.19
C LEU A 56 9.26 -3.87 2.67
N ILE A 57 8.21 -4.41 2.06
CA ILE A 57 8.07 -4.51 0.61
C ILE A 57 7.27 -3.32 0.09
N CYS A 58 6.02 -3.22 0.55
CA CYS A 58 5.11 -2.17 0.11
C CYS A 58 4.15 -1.75 1.22
N THR A 59 3.42 -0.67 0.97
CA THR A 59 2.42 -0.12 1.88
C THR A 59 1.17 0.32 1.14
N ILE A 60 0.00 0.09 1.73
CA ILE A 60 -1.23 0.77 1.31
C ILE A 60 -1.37 2.02 2.16
N ILE A 61 -1.38 3.19 1.52
CA ILE A 61 -1.45 4.50 2.17
C ILE A 61 -2.74 5.19 1.75
N PRO A 62 -3.85 4.99 2.48
CA PRO A 62 -5.11 5.67 2.23
C PRO A 62 -5.06 7.13 2.72
N SER A 63 -5.70 8.03 1.99
CA SER A 63 -5.76 9.45 2.33
C SER A 63 -7.05 10.10 1.81
N LYS A 64 -7.31 11.34 2.24
CA LYS A 64 -8.39 12.16 1.66
C LYS A 64 -8.19 12.51 0.19
N LYS A 65 -6.98 12.35 -0.35
CA LYS A 65 -6.64 12.64 -1.75
C LYS A 65 -6.70 11.39 -2.63
N GLY A 66 -7.14 10.27 -2.09
CA GLY A 66 -7.11 8.97 -2.75
C GLY A 66 -6.14 8.00 -2.09
N LEU A 67 -5.78 6.98 -2.84
CA LEU A 67 -5.02 5.83 -2.38
C LEU A 67 -3.64 5.79 -3.04
N LYS A 68 -2.63 5.38 -2.28
CA LYS A 68 -1.28 5.13 -2.81
C LYS A 68 -0.79 3.74 -2.43
N LEU A 69 -0.11 3.09 -3.38
CA LEU A 69 0.74 1.94 -3.13
C LEU A 69 2.18 2.43 -3.00
N GLY A 70 2.72 2.44 -1.78
CA GLY A 70 4.11 2.80 -1.51
C GLY A 70 5.03 1.59 -1.68
N PHE A 71 6.23 1.82 -2.20
CA PHE A 71 7.28 0.82 -2.31
C PHE A 71 8.49 1.26 -1.50
N ASN A 72 8.94 0.40 -0.60
CA ASN A 72 10.26 0.56 -0.02
C ASN A 72 11.30 0.30 -1.10
N ARG A 73 12.40 1.06 -1.10
CA ARG A 73 13.41 1.05 -2.19
C ARG A 73 12.81 1.22 -3.58
N GLY A 74 11.69 1.93 -3.70
CA GLY A 74 11.03 2.22 -4.96
C GLY A 74 11.92 2.94 -5.99
N THR A 75 12.98 3.63 -5.56
CA THR A 75 13.99 4.21 -6.47
C THR A 75 14.79 3.18 -7.27
N GLU A 76 14.79 1.92 -6.83
CA GLU A 76 15.50 0.82 -7.47
C GLU A 76 14.59 -0.02 -8.37
N LEU A 77 13.28 0.24 -8.37
CA LEU A 77 12.34 -0.47 -9.20
C LEU A 77 12.44 0.01 -10.66
N PRO A 78 12.41 -0.91 -11.64
CA PRO A 78 12.21 -0.54 -13.03
C PRO A 78 10.87 0.18 -13.19
N ASP A 79 10.88 1.31 -13.90
CA ASP A 79 9.67 2.08 -14.16
C ASP A 79 9.50 2.39 -15.66
N PRO A 80 9.31 1.35 -16.50
CA PRO A 80 9.21 1.54 -17.95
C PRO A 80 8.01 2.39 -18.37
N ASN A 81 6.99 2.46 -17.52
CA ASN A 81 5.72 3.14 -17.79
C ASN A 81 5.60 4.50 -17.08
N ASN A 82 6.64 4.95 -16.37
CA ASN A 82 6.67 6.22 -15.61
C ASN A 82 5.50 6.35 -14.60
N LEU A 83 5.19 5.26 -13.89
CA LEU A 83 4.12 5.20 -12.89
C LEU A 83 4.59 5.60 -11.49
N LEU A 84 5.90 5.50 -11.22
CA LEU A 84 6.44 5.75 -9.89
C LEU A 84 6.58 7.25 -9.64
N GLU A 85 5.87 7.71 -8.62
CA GLU A 85 5.92 9.07 -8.12
C GLU A 85 6.70 9.19 -6.81
N GLY A 86 7.02 10.44 -6.46
CA GLY A 86 7.57 10.84 -5.17
C GLY A 86 9.04 11.22 -5.23
N ASN A 87 9.43 12.13 -4.33
CA ASN A 87 10.79 12.68 -4.26
C ASN A 87 11.59 12.14 -3.06
N GLY A 88 11.16 11.01 -2.49
CA GLY A 88 11.86 10.36 -1.39
C GLY A 88 13.25 9.87 -1.80
N LYS A 89 14.18 9.78 -0.84
CA LYS A 89 15.54 9.27 -1.11
C LYS A 89 15.56 7.79 -1.48
N ILE A 90 14.59 7.01 -1.01
CA ILE A 90 14.54 5.55 -1.14
C ILE A 90 13.19 5.10 -1.68
N SER A 91 12.09 5.68 -1.19
CA SER A 91 10.74 5.24 -1.55
C SER A 91 10.21 5.90 -2.82
N ARG A 92 9.32 5.17 -3.49
CA ARG A 92 8.40 5.67 -4.52
C ARG A 92 6.99 5.17 -4.21
N TYR A 93 6.00 5.72 -4.88
CA TYR A 93 4.63 5.24 -4.77
C TYR A 93 3.93 5.31 -6.12
N VAL A 94 2.87 4.52 -6.29
CA VAL A 94 1.90 4.67 -7.39
C VAL A 94 0.61 5.23 -6.80
N VAL A 95 -0.01 6.20 -7.46
CA VAL A 95 -1.35 6.67 -7.12
C VAL A 95 -2.37 5.74 -7.75
N ILE A 96 -3.33 5.28 -6.97
CA ILE A 96 -4.42 4.41 -7.42
C ILE A 96 -5.66 5.28 -7.58
N LEU A 97 -6.04 5.52 -8.83
CA LEU A 97 -7.14 6.40 -9.21
C LEU A 97 -8.45 5.64 -9.35
N ASP A 98 -8.40 4.42 -9.87
CA ASP A 98 -9.55 3.56 -10.07
C ASP A 98 -9.18 2.07 -9.97
N LYS A 99 -10.21 1.22 -9.91
CA LYS A 99 -10.08 -0.22 -9.76
C LYS A 99 -9.40 -0.91 -10.95
N GLY A 100 -9.51 -0.38 -12.16
CA GLY A 100 -8.89 -0.96 -13.36
C GLY A 100 -7.36 -0.89 -13.37
N MET A 101 -6.77 -0.17 -12.42
CA MET A 101 -5.32 -0.18 -12.18
C MET A 101 -4.86 -1.37 -11.32
N ILE A 102 -5.77 -2.21 -10.83
CA ILE A 102 -5.55 -3.22 -9.78
C ILE A 102 -5.90 -4.63 -10.31
N ASP A 103 -5.32 -5.02 -11.45
CA ASP A 103 -5.51 -6.34 -12.08
C ASP A 103 -4.17 -7.11 -12.22
#